data_AF-A0A7J9ENT8-F1
#
_entry.id   AF-A0A7J9ENT8-F1
#
_cell.length_a   1.000
_cell.length_b   1.000
_cell.length_c   1.000
_cell.angle_alpha   90.00
_cell.angle_beta   90.00
_cell.angle_gamma   90.00
#
_symmetry.space_group_name_H-M   'P 1'
#
loop_
_entity.id
_entity.type
_entity.pdbx_description
1 polymer ?
#
loop_
_entity_poly.entity_id
_entity_poly.type
_entity_poly.pdbx_seq_one_letter_code
_entity_poly.pdbx_strand_id
1 'polypeptide(L)' 'MGELDPKAFHDTCKSRFPPDEAEIQATTLCSSWQENLKNPDWHP' A
#
# COMPACT_ATOMS: atom_id res chain seq x y z
N MET A 1 2.81 -14.95 -4.58
CA MET A 1 2.48 -13.74 -3.80
C MET A 1 1.35 -13.08 -4.54
N GLY A 2 0.16 -13.06 -3.92
CA GLY A 2 -1.03 -12.46 -4.52
C GLY A 2 -0.72 -11.03 -4.93
N GLU A 3 -1.27 -10.62 -6.06
CA GLU A 3 -1.13 -9.26 -6.56
C GLU A 3 -1.42 -8.28 -5.43
N LEU A 4 -0.50 -7.34 -5.23
CA LEU A 4 -0.72 -6.19 -4.35
C LEU A 4 -1.98 -5.50 -4.84
N ASP A 5 -3.05 -5.56 -4.07
CA ASP A 5 -4.31 -4.95 -4.46
C ASP A 5 -4.27 -3.47 -4.05
N PRO A 6 -4.02 -2.51 -4.96
CA PRO A 6 -3.93 -1.10 -4.61
C PRO A 6 -5.24 -0.59 -4.00
N LYS A 7 -6.35 -1.28 -4.28
CA LYS A 7 -7.65 -0.99 -3.71
C LYS A 7 -7.70 -1.29 -2.21
N ALA A 8 -6.99 -2.32 -1.73
CA ALA A 8 -6.90 -2.62 -0.30
C ALA A 8 -6.14 -1.52 0.47
N PHE A 9 -5.10 -0.94 -0.12
CA PHE A 9 -4.40 0.22 0.45
C PHE A 9 -5.29 1.44 0.45
N HIS A 10 -5.99 1.71 -0.67
CA HIS A 10 -6.94 2.82 -0.74
C HIS A 10 -8.08 2.68 0.27
N ASP A 11 -8.63 1.48 0.46
CA ASP A 11 -9.74 1.24 1.39
C ASP A 11 -9.28 1.39 2.85
N THR A 12 -8.13 0.80 3.20
CA THR A 12 -7.51 0.94 4.52
C THR A 12 -7.13 2.39 4.81
N CYS A 13 -6.53 3.08 3.83
CA CYS A 13 -6.15 4.47 3.98
C CYS A 13 -7.37 5.38 4.05
N LYS A 14 -8.45 5.14 3.28
CA LYS A 14 -9.71 5.90 3.40
C LYS A 14 -10.38 5.71 4.76
N SER A 15 -10.22 4.54 5.39
CA SER A 15 -10.75 4.30 6.73
C SER A 15 -9.88 4.89 7.85
N ARG A 16 -8.58 5.12 7.61
CA ARG A 16 -7.63 5.61 8.63
C ARG A 16 -7.22 7.08 8.47
N PHE A 17 -7.26 7.61 7.27
CA PHE A 17 -6.77 8.94 6.91
C PHE A 17 -7.87 9.75 6.21
N PRO A 18 -7.84 11.09 6.32
CA PRO A 18 -8.70 11.94 5.53
C PRO A 18 -8.47 11.73 4.04
N PRO A 19 -9.47 11.92 3.17
CA PRO A 19 -9.41 11.55 1.75
C PRO A 19 -8.24 12.17 0.98
N ASP A 20 -7.84 13.40 1.36
CA ASP A 20 -6.71 14.12 0.77
C ASP A 20 -5.37 13.43 1.06
N GLU A 21 -5.18 12.93 2.30
CA GLU A 21 -3.99 12.17 2.69
C GLU A 21 -4.10 10.69 2.33
N ALA A 22 -5.31 10.14 2.29
CA ALA A 22 -5.55 8.73 2.05
C ALA A 22 -5.03 8.28 0.68
N GLU A 23 -5.20 9.11 -0.35
CA GLU A 23 -4.70 8.82 -1.70
C GLU A 23 -3.16 8.86 -1.77
N ILE A 24 -2.56 9.86 -1.11
CA ILE A 24 -1.10 10.01 -1.02
C ILE A 24 -0.52 8.83 -0.23
N GLN A 25 -1.06 8.55 0.95
CA GLN A 25 -0.63 7.45 1.81
C GLN A 25 -0.79 6.10 1.09
N ALA A 26 -1.93 5.84 0.46
CA ALA A 26 -2.14 4.59 -0.26
C ALA A 26 -1.13 4.41 -1.41
N THR A 27 -0.83 5.48 -2.15
CA THR A 27 0.17 5.46 -3.23
C THR A 27 1.58 5.22 -2.70
N THR A 28 1.96 5.90 -1.61
CA THR A 28 3.26 5.72 -0.94
C THR A 28 3.39 4.30 -0.38
N LEU A 29 2.37 3.80 0.30
CA LEU A 29 2.38 2.48 0.92
C LEU A 29 2.41 1.38 -0.14
N CYS A 30 1.62 1.51 -1.22
CA CYS A 30 1.65 0.59 -2.35
C CYS A 30 3.03 0.53 -3.01
N SER A 31 3.66 1.68 -3.25
CA SER A 31 5.01 1.75 -3.81
C SER A 31 6.04 1.11 -2.89
N SER A 32 5.98 1.40 -1.59
CA SER A 32 6.89 0.85 -0.60
C SER A 32 6.73 -0.66 -0.47
N TRP A 33 5.51 -1.17 -0.48
CA TRP A 33 5.23 -2.61 -0.46
C TRP A 33 5.69 -3.30 -1.75
N GLN A 34 5.52 -2.67 -2.92
CA GLN A 34 6.06 -3.18 -4.19
C GLN A 34 7.58 -3.28 -4.17
N GLU A 35 8.29 -2.30 -3.62
CA GLU A 35 9.74 -2.36 -3.46
C GLU A 35 10.15 -3.46 -2.49
N ASN A 36 9.43 -3.59 -1.39
CA ASN A 36 9.66 -4.65 -0.42
C ASN A 36 9.39 -6.04 -1.04
N LEU A 37 8.35 -6.23 -1.85
CA LEU A 37 8.12 -7.47 -2.59
C LEU A 37 9.23 -7.81 -3.60
N LYS A 38 9.96 -6.80 -4.10
CA LYS A 38 11.15 -7.05 -4.94
C LYS A 38 12.33 -7.55 -4.11
N ASN A 39 12.36 -7.28 -2.80
CA ASN A 39 13.36 -7.84 -1.91
C ASN A 39 12.99 -9.30 -1.60
N PRO A 40 13.79 -10.28 -2.03
CA PRO A 40 13.51 -11.69 -1.77
C PRO A 40 13.62 -12.07 -0.27
N ASP A 41 14.23 -11.20 0.53
CA ASP A 41 14.35 -11.31 2.00
C ASP A 41 13.13 -10.71 2.73
N TRP A 42 12.18 -10.11 2.00
CA TRP A 42 11.03 -9.49 2.63
C TRP A 42 10.00 -10.55 3.03
N HIS A 43 9.78 -10.65 4.35
CA HIS A 43 8.84 -11.56 4.98
C HIS A 43 7.69 -10.76 5.60
N PRO A 44 6.47 -10.83 5.06
CA PRO A 44 5.29 -10.10 5.55
C PRO A 44 4.80 -10.58 6.93
#